data_AF-A0A842UJT7-F1
#
_entry.id   AF-A0A842UJT7-F1
#
_cell.length_a   1.000
_cell.length_b   1.000
_cell.length_c   1.000
_cell.angle_alpha   90.00
_cell.angle_beta   90.00
_cell.angle_gamma   90.00
#
_symmetry.space_group_name_H-M   'P 1'
#
loop_
_entity.id
_entity.type
_entity.pdbx_description
1 polymer ?
#
loop_
_entity_poly.entity_id
_entity_poly.type
_entity_poly.pdbx_seq_one_letter_code
_entity_poly.pdbx_strand_id
1 'polypeptide(L)' 'KRYVHMEAGHAAQNVYLQAEGLNLGTVAVGAFRDDETHKLLNLSKEETPLYLMPFGRR' A
#
# COMPACT_ATOMS: atom_id res chain seq x y z
N LYS A 1 6.18 0.02 16.30
CA LYS A 1 6.61 0.36 14.91
C LYS A 1 7.15 -0.84 14.12
N ARG A 2 8.13 -1.62 14.60
CA ARG A 2 8.72 -2.76 13.85
C ARG A 2 7.70 -3.82 13.40
N TYR A 3 6.80 -4.24 14.30
CA TYR A 3 5.76 -5.24 13.98
C TYR A 3 4.75 -4.77 12.93
N VAL A 4 4.37 -3.48 12.99
CA VAL A 4 3.46 -2.87 12.02
C VAL A 4 4.00 -2.99 10.58
N HIS A 5 5.32 -2.80 10.39
CA HIS A 5 5.92 -2.94 9.06
C HIS A 5 5.94 -4.40 8.58
N MET A 6 6.13 -5.36 9.49
CA MET A 6 6.08 -6.79 9.16
C MET A 6 4.66 -7.21 8.77
N GLU A 7 3.65 -6.79 9.53
CA GLU A 7 2.24 -7.07 9.22
C GLU A 7 1.79 -6.39 7.93
N ALA A 8 2.16 -5.12 7.73
CA ALA A 8 1.88 -4.41 6.48
C ALA A 8 2.56 -5.10 5.28
N GLY A 9 3.78 -5.62 5.45
CA GLY A 9 4.48 -6.42 4.43
C GLY A 9 3.75 -7.72 4.12
N HIS A 10 3.29 -8.45 5.14
CA HIS A 10 2.48 -9.66 4.94
C HIS A 10 1.17 -9.35 4.19
N ALA A 11 0.47 -8.27 4.57
CA ALA A 11 -0.73 -7.83 3.89
C ALA A 11 -0.46 -7.44 2.43
N ALA A 12 0.63 -6.70 2.16
CA ALA A 12 1.04 -6.35 0.81
C ALA A 12 1.32 -7.58 -0.06
N GLN A 13 1.96 -8.62 0.49
CA GLN A 13 2.20 -9.86 -0.25
C GLN A 13 0.90 -10.56 -0.65
N ASN A 14 -0.13 -10.53 0.19
CA ASN A 14 -1.44 -11.07 -0.18
C ASN A 14 -2.06 -10.29 -1.35
N VAL A 15 -1.92 -8.96 -1.37
CA VAL A 15 -2.36 -8.13 -2.49
C VAL A 15 -1.63 -8.50 -3.79
N TYR A 16 -0.31 -8.73 -3.74
CA TYR A 16 0.44 -9.23 -4.90
C TYR A 16 -0.10 -10.57 -5.43
N LEU A 17 -0.38 -11.53 -4.54
CA LEU A 17 -0.92 -12.83 -4.93
C LEU A 17 -2.32 -12.72 -5.55
N GLN A 18 -3.17 -11.84 -5.02
CA GLN A 18 -4.48 -11.57 -5.61
C GLN A 18 -4.37 -10.87 -6.97
N ALA A 19 -3.44 -9.91 -7.12
CA ALA A 19 -3.19 -9.26 -8.40
C ALA A 19 -2.75 -10.29 -9.46
N GLU A 20 -1.82 -11.19 -9.13
CA GLU A 20 -1.40 -12.27 -10.04
C GLU A 20 -2.58 -13.16 -10.44
N GLY A 21 -3.39 -13.59 -9.47
CA GLY A 21 -4.58 -14.44 -9.73
C GLY A 21 -5.63 -13.77 -10.63
N LEU A 22 -5.68 -12.44 -10.63
CA LEU A 22 -6.56 -11.63 -11.49
C LEU A 22 -5.88 -11.21 -12.81
N ASN A 23 -4.66 -11.67 -13.08
CA ASN A 23 -3.83 -11.27 -14.22
C ASN A 23 -3.61 -9.75 -14.28
N LEU A 24 -3.41 -9.13 -13.11
CA LEU A 24 -3.04 -7.74 -12.91
C LEU A 24 -1.59 -7.63 -12.42
N GLY A 25 -0.98 -6.48 -12.65
CA GLY A 25 0.28 -6.07 -12.02
C GLY A 25 0.04 -5.13 -10.85
N THR A 26 0.89 -5.18 -9.83
CA THR A 26 0.95 -4.20 -8.74
C THR A 26 2.39 -4.00 -8.26
N VAL A 27 2.65 -2.92 -7.54
CA VAL A 27 3.95 -2.65 -6.89
C VAL A 27 3.75 -1.97 -5.55
N ALA A 28 4.46 -2.40 -4.51
CA ALA A 28 4.50 -1.69 -3.23
C ALA A 28 5.41 -0.47 -3.33
N VAL A 29 4.84 0.71 -3.11
CA VAL A 29 5.56 2.00 -3.10
C VAL A 29 5.58 2.54 -1.68
N GLY A 30 6.75 2.54 -1.05
CA GLY A 30 6.97 3.12 0.29
C GLY A 30 7.50 4.55 0.28
N ALA A 31 7.86 5.09 -0.90
CA ALA A 31 8.35 6.45 -1.06
C ALA A 31 7.31 7.32 -1.77
N PHE A 32 6.58 8.11 -0.99
CA PHE A 32 5.59 9.07 -1.46
C PHE A 32 5.54 10.29 -0.53
N ARG A 33 4.69 11.27 -0.85
CA ARG A 33 4.57 12.51 -0.05
C ARG A 33 3.48 12.35 0.99
N ASP A 34 3.86 11.91 2.19
CA ASP A 34 2.94 11.56 3.29
C ASP A 34 1.86 12.63 3.53
N ASP A 35 2.25 13.90 3.69
CA ASP A 35 1.31 15.01 3.95
C ASP A 35 0.33 15.26 2.80
N GLU A 36 0.79 15.13 1.56
CA GLU A 36 -0.05 15.30 0.37
C GLU A 36 -1.00 14.11 0.23
N THR A 37 -0.50 12.89 0.42
CA THR A 37 -1.30 11.66 0.39
C THR A 37 -2.37 11.66 1.47
N HIS A 38 -2.04 12.06 2.70
CA HIS A 38 -2.97 12.13 3.82
C HIS A 38 -4.11 13.12 3.55
N LYS A 39 -3.81 14.28 2.96
CA LYS A 39 -4.83 15.26 2.54
C LYS A 39 -5.67 14.76 1.38
N LEU A 40 -5.02 14.20 0.35
CA LEU A 40 -5.68 13.72 -0.87
C LEU A 40 -6.67 12.60 -0.56
N LEU A 41 -6.30 11.67 0.33
CA LEU A 41 -7.15 10.54 0.74
C LEU A 41 -8.09 10.89 1.91
N ASN A 42 -8.06 12.13 2.40
CA ASN A 42 -8.83 12.60 3.56
C ASN A 42 -8.71 11.67 4.79
N LEU A 43 -7.48 11.22 5.07
CA LEU A 43 -7.19 10.38 6.22
C LEU A 43 -7.38 11.17 7.52
N SER A 44 -7.72 10.47 8.59
CA SER A 44 -7.71 11.01 9.94
C SER A 44 -6.28 11.19 10.45
N LYS A 45 -6.06 12.09 11.43
CA LYS A 45 -4.73 12.35 12.02
C LYS A 45 -4.08 11.13 12.68
N GLU A 46 -4.85 10.08 12.93
CA GLU A 46 -4.39 8.83 13.56
C GLU A 46 -3.95 7.79 12.54
N GLU A 47 -4.22 8.00 11.25
CA GLU A 47 -3.87 7.10 10.16
C GLU A 47 -2.54 7.52 9.52
N THR A 48 -1.57 6.61 9.53
CA THR A 48 -0.30 6.82 8.85
C THR A 48 -0.21 5.89 7.63
N PRO A 49 -0.19 6.42 6.40
CA PRO A 49 -0.01 5.59 5.21
C PRO A 49 1.39 4.94 5.22
N LEU A 50 1.46 3.63 4.96
CA LEU A 50 2.72 2.87 4.94
C LEU A 50 3.14 2.44 3.53
N TYR A 51 2.16 2.08 2.70
CA TYR A 51 2.38 1.68 1.31
C TYR A 51 1.27 2.27 0.43
N LEU A 52 1.64 2.62 -0.79
CA LEU A 52 0.71 2.73 -1.91
C LEU A 52 0.90 1.53 -2.83
N MET A 53 -0.20 0.91 -3.26
CA MET A 53 -0.17 -0.27 -4.13
C MET A 53 -1.07 -0.06 -5.35
N PRO A 54 -0.60 0.66 -6.39
CA PRO A 54 -1.34 0.77 -7.64
C PRO A 54 -1.51 -0.59 -8.30
N PHE A 55 -2.60 -0.79 -9.02
CA PHE A 55 -2.86 -2.00 -9.80
C PHE A 55 -3.30 -1.65 -11.22
N GLY A 56 -2.96 -2.49 -12.18
CA GLY A 56 -3.27 -2.28 -13.59
C GLY A 56 -3.09 -3.55 -14.42
N ARG A 57 -3.45 -3.48 -15.70
CA ARG A 57 -3.14 -4.57 -16.65
C ARG A 57 -1.63 -4.63 -16.87
N ARG A 58 -1.11 -5.84 -17.06
CA ARG A 58 0.24 -6.04 -17.60
C ARG A 58 0.34 -5.53 -19.02
#